data_AF-A0A2D3W0X8-F1
#
_entry.id   AF-A0A2D3W0X8-F1
#
_cell.length_a   1.000
_cell.length_b   1.000
_cell.length_c   1.000
_cell.angle_alpha   90.00
_cell.angle_beta   90.00
_cell.angle_gamma   90.00
#
_symmetry.space_group_name_H-M   'P 1'
#
loop_
_entity.id
_entity.type
_entity.pdbx_description
1 polymer ?
#
loop_
_entity_poly.entity_id
_entity_poly.type
_entity_poly.pdbx_seq_one_letter_code
_entity_poly.pdbx_strand_id
1 'polypeptide(L)'
;MSQAMLKTLAATSVVALAFTGCVSNTPKPSQSAHNEIYFKPVMAPTKDEQKKKIMTSSEVVINGEVHKIGWHTIARTGQKLPSLDGKSMEIFGQVKNQAGVPISHKDGSPFVCKTSKDGSGPDHTTLHELNGNLFAITQFECGPGAMYISKLEKTKEGGLKAVATSHISQAGYYGGWVHCAGMKTPWGSHLGSEEYEPNARALAKDEYYYNFSLYFKDGEKALNPYYWGWTPEVTIKNDKGETEYVKHYAMGRFAHELAYVMPDSKTVYLTDDGANGALFMFIADKEADLSAGTLYTAKLNQKSDLNGGEFDIEWINLGHANDGQIKTFIDKKLSFEDMFEVAKDDNGLCPAGFTSVNTTPGMECLKLKPGMALVASRLESRRFAGYMGGTTEFNKKEGITFDKKRNQLYIAISRIQLGMEDFKKKGEANSKYDIGGGNHIRLPRNDCGGVYKMDIVSSMKDTKGVAINSTMITSNFKGEVVGEMKKYPKGSEFDGNKCSIAGIAEPDNLTFIGNSDILIIGEDTGAHQIDYIWAYNVETKDLTRILTSPYGSETTSPFWYPNIAGSGYLTTVIQHPFGESDQEKKDAPQDIESWIGVVGPFPAFE
;
A
#
# COMPACT_ATOMS: atom_id res chain seq x y z
N MET A 1 38.03 -50.58 14.58
CA MET A 1 38.19 -50.46 16.06
C MET A 1 37.51 -49.14 16.45
N SER A 2 36.50 -49.01 17.30
CA SER A 2 35.58 -49.94 17.99
C SER A 2 34.21 -49.23 18.07
N GLN A 3 33.13 -49.88 17.64
CA GLN A 3 31.94 -50.18 18.44
C GLN A 3 31.84 -49.55 19.85
N ALA A 4 30.69 -48.93 20.14
CA ALA A 4 29.89 -49.26 21.33
C ALA A 4 28.43 -48.80 21.15
N MET A 5 27.53 -49.78 21.04
CA MET A 5 26.11 -49.66 21.37
C MET A 5 25.95 -49.56 22.90
N LEU A 6 24.91 -48.89 23.39
CA LEU A 6 24.22 -49.36 24.60
C LEU A 6 22.72 -49.07 24.55
N LYS A 7 21.98 -50.05 25.07
CA LYS A 7 20.53 -50.29 25.00
C LYS A 7 19.76 -49.54 26.11
N THR A 8 18.53 -49.16 25.74
CA THR A 8 17.24 -49.24 26.45
C THR A 8 17.19 -49.21 27.98
N LEU A 9 16.30 -48.38 28.55
CA LEU A 9 15.43 -48.79 29.65
C LEU A 9 14.10 -48.03 29.61
N ALA A 10 13.00 -48.78 29.45
CA ALA A 10 11.64 -48.31 29.63
C ALA A 10 11.27 -48.38 31.12
N ALA A 11 10.61 -47.34 31.64
CA ALA A 11 10.01 -47.34 32.97
C ALA A 11 8.56 -46.87 32.88
N THR A 12 7.65 -47.84 32.92
CA THR A 12 6.23 -47.67 33.17
C THR A 12 6.01 -47.29 34.62
N SER A 13 5.37 -46.14 34.87
CA SER A 13 4.86 -45.77 36.19
C SER A 13 3.36 -45.53 36.07
N VAL A 14 2.58 -46.48 36.60
CA VAL A 14 1.14 -46.34 36.82
C VAL A 14 0.95 -45.53 38.11
N VAL A 15 0.30 -44.37 38.02
CA VAL A 15 -0.21 -43.65 39.19
C VAL A 15 -1.70 -43.46 38.98
N ALA A 16 -2.49 -44.17 39.79
CA ALA A 16 -3.90 -43.90 40.00
C ALA A 16 -4.03 -42.70 40.95
N LEU A 17 -4.82 -41.69 40.57
CA LEU A 17 -5.23 -40.61 41.46
C LEU A 17 -6.71 -40.30 41.26
N ALA A 18 -7.39 -40.20 42.39
CA ALA A 18 -8.83 -40.19 42.57
C ALA A 18 -9.50 -38.90 42.08
N PHE A 19 -10.74 -39.05 41.62
CA PHE A 19 -11.68 -37.97 41.36
C PHE A 19 -12.25 -37.43 42.69
N THR A 20 -12.09 -36.13 42.95
CA THR A 20 -13.05 -35.32 43.72
C THR A 20 -12.90 -33.83 43.40
N GLY A 21 -14.02 -33.17 43.06
CA GLY A 21 -14.27 -31.76 43.39
C GLY A 21 -14.11 -30.74 42.25
N CYS A 22 -15.24 -30.36 41.64
CA CYS A 22 -15.37 -29.24 40.72
C CYS A 22 -14.99 -27.90 41.38
N VAL A 23 -14.06 -27.17 40.76
CA VAL A 23 -14.07 -25.70 40.71
C VAL A 23 -13.84 -25.35 39.25
N SER A 24 -14.87 -24.85 38.59
CA SER A 24 -14.80 -24.33 37.23
C SER A 24 -14.00 -23.02 37.22
N ASN A 25 -12.68 -23.12 37.14
CA ASN A 25 -11.88 -22.01 36.63
C ASN A 25 -12.12 -21.94 35.12
N THR A 26 -12.89 -20.95 34.70
CA THR A 26 -12.92 -20.50 33.30
C THR A 26 -11.48 -20.26 32.83
N PRO A 27 -11.02 -20.94 31.76
CA PRO A 27 -9.76 -20.56 31.14
C PRO A 27 -9.88 -19.12 30.66
N LYS A 28 -8.94 -18.28 31.09
CA LYS A 28 -8.62 -17.00 30.44
C LYS A 28 -8.29 -17.24 28.96
N PRO A 29 -8.40 -16.22 28.08
CA PRO A 29 -8.28 -16.39 26.64
C PRO A 29 -6.98 -17.10 26.29
N SER A 30 -7.08 -18.09 25.41
CA SER A 30 -5.95 -18.76 24.77
C SER A 30 -4.97 -17.69 24.29
N GLN A 31 -3.70 -17.76 24.71
CA GLN A 31 -2.62 -17.27 23.87
C GLN A 31 -2.87 -17.89 22.48
N SER A 32 -3.03 -17.07 21.44
CA SER A 32 -3.17 -17.59 20.09
C SER A 32 -1.96 -18.49 19.82
N ALA A 33 -2.20 -19.74 19.46
CA ALA A 33 -1.13 -20.66 19.14
C ALA A 33 -0.35 -20.08 17.95
N HIS A 34 0.97 -19.97 18.08
CA HIS A 34 1.83 -19.55 16.98
C HIS A 34 1.75 -20.59 15.87
N ASN A 35 1.59 -20.13 14.62
CA ASN A 35 1.43 -20.96 13.45
C ASN A 35 2.75 -21.08 12.69
N GLU A 36 3.27 -22.30 12.59
CA GLU A 36 4.35 -22.63 11.68
C GLU A 36 3.78 -22.81 10.27
N ILE A 37 4.23 -21.98 9.32
CA ILE A 37 3.68 -21.94 7.96
C ILE A 37 4.79 -22.15 6.94
N TYR A 38 4.59 -23.11 6.04
CA TYR A 38 5.50 -23.38 4.92
C TYR A 38 4.71 -23.49 3.61
N PHE A 39 5.05 -22.67 2.63
CA PHE A 39 4.45 -22.75 1.31
C PHE A 39 5.24 -23.69 0.41
N LYS A 40 4.54 -24.45 -0.44
CA LYS A 40 5.18 -25.13 -1.55
C LYS A 40 5.67 -24.09 -2.57
N PRO A 41 6.97 -24.09 -2.93
CA PRO A 41 7.53 -23.03 -3.78
C PRO A 41 6.98 -23.07 -5.21
N VAL A 42 6.79 -21.88 -5.77
CA VAL A 42 6.56 -21.67 -7.21
C VAL A 42 7.90 -21.39 -7.88
N MET A 43 8.28 -22.23 -8.85
CA MET A 43 9.53 -22.06 -9.59
C MET A 43 9.50 -20.83 -10.49
N ALA A 44 10.68 -20.24 -10.74
CA ALA A 44 10.81 -19.09 -11.62
C ALA A 44 10.36 -19.51 -13.03
N PRO A 45 9.46 -18.78 -13.70
CA PRO A 45 8.99 -19.18 -15.02
C PRO A 45 10.09 -19.03 -16.06
N THR A 46 10.36 -20.08 -16.82
CA THR A 46 11.42 -20.10 -17.85
C THR A 46 10.86 -20.20 -19.27
N LYS A 47 9.58 -20.60 -19.39
CA LYS A 47 8.87 -20.72 -20.67
C LYS A 47 7.82 -19.64 -20.84
N ASP A 48 7.61 -19.23 -22.09
CA ASP A 48 6.63 -18.21 -22.47
C ASP A 48 5.21 -18.55 -21.99
N GLU A 49 4.79 -19.81 -22.14
CA GLU A 49 3.47 -20.29 -21.67
C GLU A 49 3.26 -20.16 -20.16
N GLN A 50 4.34 -20.18 -19.37
CA GLN A 50 4.27 -20.00 -17.92
C GLN A 50 4.16 -18.52 -17.57
N LYS A 51 4.90 -17.66 -18.28
CA LYS A 51 4.91 -16.20 -18.12
C LYS A 51 3.62 -15.53 -18.62
N LYS A 52 2.67 -16.29 -19.16
CA LYS A 52 1.31 -15.82 -19.52
C LYS A 52 0.25 -16.19 -18.49
N LYS A 53 0.63 -16.85 -17.39
CA LYS A 53 -0.30 -17.44 -16.43
C LYS A 53 -0.01 -16.96 -15.03
N ILE A 54 -1.08 -16.81 -14.25
CA ILE A 54 -0.98 -16.73 -12.81
C ILE A 54 -0.63 -18.14 -12.30
N MET A 55 0.57 -18.31 -11.74
CA MET A 55 0.94 -19.55 -11.05
C MET A 55 1.04 -19.29 -9.57
N THR A 56 0.51 -20.20 -8.76
CA THR A 56 0.44 -20.06 -7.30
C THR A 56 0.94 -21.32 -6.61
N SER A 57 1.35 -21.18 -5.35
CA SER A 57 1.57 -22.32 -4.48
C SER A 57 0.31 -23.20 -4.49
N SER A 58 0.50 -24.50 -4.66
CA SER A 58 -0.61 -25.47 -4.67
C SER A 58 -0.92 -26.02 -3.28
N GLU A 59 0.01 -25.87 -2.34
CA GLU A 59 -0.05 -26.45 -1.01
C GLU A 59 0.60 -25.51 0.01
N VAL A 60 0.03 -25.48 1.21
CA VAL A 60 0.62 -24.85 2.38
C VAL A 60 0.59 -25.84 3.53
N VAL A 61 1.67 -25.90 4.29
CA VAL A 61 1.74 -26.66 5.55
C VAL A 61 1.51 -25.69 6.69
N ILE A 62 0.54 -25.96 7.55
CA ILE A 62 0.26 -25.18 8.75
C ILE A 62 0.32 -26.13 9.94
N ASN A 63 1.23 -25.89 10.89
CA ASN A 63 1.41 -26.72 12.08
C ASN A 63 1.57 -28.22 11.76
N GLY A 64 2.25 -28.54 10.65
CA GLY A 64 2.49 -29.90 10.17
C GLY A 64 1.36 -30.51 9.31
N GLU A 65 0.22 -29.84 9.16
CA GLU A 65 -0.89 -30.30 8.32
C GLU A 65 -0.82 -29.68 6.91
N VAL A 66 -1.01 -30.51 5.88
CA VAL A 66 -0.99 -30.07 4.48
C VAL A 66 -2.38 -29.63 4.04
N HIS A 67 -2.49 -28.41 3.52
CA HIS A 67 -3.72 -27.85 2.95
C HIS A 67 -3.52 -27.51 1.48
N LYS A 68 -4.50 -27.86 0.64
CA LYS A 68 -4.50 -27.44 -0.76
C LYS A 68 -4.99 -26.00 -0.86
N ILE A 69 -4.24 -25.20 -1.60
CA ILE A 69 -4.57 -23.81 -1.90
C ILE A 69 -4.38 -23.55 -3.39
N GLY A 70 -4.92 -22.46 -3.88
CA GLY A 70 -4.67 -22.00 -5.24
C GLY A 70 -5.33 -20.66 -5.53
N TRP A 71 -5.13 -20.17 -6.74
CA TRP A 71 -5.75 -18.95 -7.23
C TRP A 71 -7.24 -19.12 -7.51
N HIS A 72 -8.04 -18.15 -7.06
CA HIS A 72 -9.46 -18.02 -7.39
C HIS A 72 -9.79 -16.59 -7.82
N THR A 73 -10.26 -16.42 -9.05
CA THR A 73 -10.68 -15.11 -9.58
C THR A 73 -12.03 -14.69 -8.98
N ILE A 74 -12.06 -13.52 -8.35
CA ILE A 74 -13.28 -12.85 -7.89
C ILE A 74 -13.98 -12.15 -9.06
N ALA A 75 -13.23 -11.30 -9.79
CA ALA A 75 -13.73 -10.53 -10.92
C ALA A 75 -12.58 -10.14 -11.87
N ARG A 76 -12.92 -9.71 -13.09
CA ARG A 76 -12.00 -9.06 -14.02
C ARG A 76 -12.51 -7.68 -14.41
N THR A 77 -11.60 -6.75 -14.74
CA THR A 77 -12.00 -5.49 -15.38
C THR A 77 -12.80 -5.77 -16.65
N GLY A 78 -13.75 -4.87 -16.97
CA GLY A 78 -14.60 -5.03 -18.15
C GLY A 78 -15.68 -6.12 -18.01
N GLN A 79 -15.67 -6.94 -16.95
CA GLN A 79 -16.71 -7.94 -16.69
C GLN A 79 -18.06 -7.25 -16.47
N LYS A 80 -19.10 -7.76 -17.15
CA LYS A 80 -20.48 -7.32 -16.96
C LYS A 80 -21.13 -8.10 -15.83
N LEU A 81 -21.60 -7.41 -14.80
CA LEU A 81 -22.28 -7.98 -13.64
C LEU A 81 -23.59 -7.25 -13.36
N PRO A 82 -24.63 -7.91 -12.83
CA PRO A 82 -25.82 -7.22 -12.35
C PRO A 82 -25.47 -6.19 -11.26
N SER A 83 -26.22 -5.08 -11.19
CA SER A 83 -26.17 -4.17 -10.04
C SER A 83 -26.61 -4.87 -8.76
N LEU A 84 -26.19 -4.38 -7.58
CA LEU A 84 -26.62 -4.96 -6.29
C LEU A 84 -28.14 -4.92 -6.10
N ASP A 85 -28.83 -3.94 -6.70
CA ASP A 85 -30.30 -3.86 -6.68
C ASP A 85 -30.98 -4.65 -7.80
N GLY A 86 -30.20 -5.29 -8.67
CA GLY A 86 -30.67 -6.14 -9.77
C GLY A 86 -31.36 -5.41 -10.92
N LYS A 87 -31.32 -4.07 -10.96
CA LYS A 87 -32.05 -3.27 -11.96
C LYS A 87 -31.26 -2.94 -13.21
N SER A 88 -29.93 -3.00 -13.17
CA SER A 88 -29.06 -2.70 -14.30
C SER A 88 -27.91 -3.69 -14.41
N MET A 89 -27.16 -3.57 -15.51
CA MET A 89 -25.85 -4.20 -15.65
C MET A 89 -24.77 -3.13 -15.45
N GLU A 90 -23.72 -3.49 -14.74
CA GLU A 90 -22.54 -2.69 -14.50
C GLU A 90 -21.35 -3.32 -15.22
N ILE A 91 -20.47 -2.48 -15.79
CA ILE A 91 -19.15 -2.89 -16.28
C ILE A 91 -18.18 -2.63 -15.12
N PHE A 92 -17.61 -3.70 -14.58
CA PHE A 92 -16.71 -3.61 -13.45
C PHE A 92 -15.43 -2.84 -13.83
N GLY A 93 -15.12 -1.79 -13.06
CA GLY A 93 -14.02 -0.85 -13.35
C GLY A 93 -14.34 0.27 -14.34
N GLN A 94 -15.60 0.42 -14.78
CA GLN A 94 -15.98 1.55 -15.64
C GLN A 94 -16.08 2.85 -14.83
N VAL A 95 -15.42 3.91 -15.31
CA VAL A 95 -15.44 5.20 -14.64
C VAL A 95 -16.81 5.87 -14.84
N LYS A 96 -17.32 6.51 -13.78
CA LYS A 96 -18.58 7.29 -13.82
C LYS A 96 -18.32 8.73 -13.41
N ASN A 97 -19.07 9.65 -14.02
CA ASN A 97 -18.99 11.08 -13.69
C ASN A 97 -19.73 11.41 -12.39
N GLN A 98 -19.70 12.69 -11.99
CA GLN A 98 -20.34 13.16 -10.75
C GLN A 98 -21.86 12.87 -10.64
N ALA A 99 -22.54 12.63 -11.77
CA ALA A 99 -23.97 12.30 -11.82
C ALA A 99 -24.23 10.79 -11.81
N GLY A 100 -23.19 9.96 -11.69
CA GLY A 100 -23.29 8.50 -11.78
C GLY A 100 -23.52 7.98 -13.20
N VAL A 101 -23.23 8.80 -14.22
CA VAL A 101 -23.34 8.39 -15.63
C VAL A 101 -22.00 7.81 -16.08
N PRO A 102 -21.98 6.62 -16.72
CA PRO A 102 -20.75 6.03 -17.24
C PRO A 102 -20.05 6.94 -18.26
N ILE A 103 -18.72 7.02 -18.15
CA ILE A 103 -17.88 7.77 -19.08
C ILE A 103 -17.47 6.86 -20.25
N SER A 104 -17.43 7.45 -21.44
CA SER A 104 -16.96 6.82 -22.67
C SER A 104 -15.83 7.65 -23.28
N HIS A 105 -14.95 6.97 -23.99
CA HIS A 105 -13.96 7.58 -24.87
C HIS A 105 -14.61 8.28 -26.06
N LYS A 106 -13.83 9.09 -26.78
CA LYS A 106 -14.28 9.81 -27.98
C LYS A 106 -14.80 8.88 -29.09
N ASP A 107 -14.31 7.64 -29.14
CA ASP A 107 -14.76 6.62 -30.08
C ASP A 107 -16.04 5.88 -29.63
N GLY A 108 -16.60 6.24 -28.46
CA GLY A 108 -17.79 5.65 -27.86
C GLY A 108 -17.51 4.40 -27.02
N SER A 109 -16.27 3.90 -26.97
CA SER A 109 -15.92 2.77 -26.12
C SER A 109 -16.01 3.14 -24.62
N PRO A 110 -16.39 2.20 -23.73
CA PRO A 110 -16.40 2.44 -22.29
C PRO A 110 -15.01 2.83 -21.76
N PHE A 111 -14.93 3.87 -20.94
CA PHE A 111 -13.73 4.15 -20.16
C PHE A 111 -13.69 3.16 -18.98
N VAL A 112 -12.91 2.08 -19.14
CA VAL A 112 -12.62 1.09 -18.09
C VAL A 112 -11.18 1.26 -17.66
N CYS A 113 -10.97 1.37 -16.35
CA CYS A 113 -9.64 1.48 -15.73
C CYS A 113 -8.94 0.12 -15.73
N LYS A 114 -7.91 -0.07 -16.58
CA LYS A 114 -7.26 -1.38 -16.78
C LYS A 114 -5.90 -1.38 -17.49
N THR A 115 -5.50 -0.29 -18.14
CA THR A 115 -4.20 -0.17 -18.82
C THR A 115 -3.74 1.27 -18.82
N SER A 116 -2.43 1.50 -18.84
CA SER A 116 -1.78 2.82 -18.72
C SER A 116 -2.40 4.00 -19.52
N LYS A 117 -3.09 3.77 -20.63
CA LYS A 117 -3.85 4.82 -21.33
C LYS A 117 -5.06 5.34 -20.52
N ASP A 118 -5.76 4.43 -19.86
CA ASP A 118 -6.99 4.65 -19.09
C ASP A 118 -6.73 4.52 -17.57
N GLY A 119 -5.46 4.59 -17.15
CA GLY A 119 -5.00 4.31 -15.79
C GLY A 119 -4.72 2.82 -15.54
N SER A 120 -4.02 2.54 -14.45
CA SER A 120 -3.28 1.30 -14.23
C SER A 120 -4.22 0.10 -13.98
N GLY A 121 -5.34 0.28 -13.27
CA GLY A 121 -6.36 -0.78 -13.13
C GLY A 121 -6.94 -0.85 -11.73
N PRO A 122 -7.52 -1.99 -11.30
CA PRO A 122 -7.86 -2.21 -9.91
C PRO A 122 -6.57 -2.37 -9.09
N ASP A 123 -6.56 -1.88 -7.87
CA ASP A 123 -5.42 -2.03 -6.98
C ASP A 123 -5.84 -2.73 -5.69
N HIS A 124 -6.18 -1.99 -4.63
CA HIS A 124 -6.57 -2.63 -3.38
C HIS A 124 -7.99 -3.22 -3.41
N THR A 125 -8.14 -4.43 -2.85
CA THR A 125 -9.44 -5.05 -2.59
C THR A 125 -9.58 -5.52 -1.15
N THR A 126 -10.69 -5.12 -0.51
CA THR A 126 -11.03 -5.56 0.85
C THR A 126 -12.18 -6.54 0.89
N LEU A 127 -12.06 -7.58 1.72
CA LEU A 127 -13.11 -8.58 1.95
C LEU A 127 -13.91 -8.28 3.22
N HIS A 128 -15.23 -8.38 3.12
CA HIS A 128 -16.17 -8.02 4.19
C HIS A 128 -17.22 -9.09 4.39
N GLU A 129 -17.59 -9.30 5.65
CA GLU A 129 -18.72 -10.11 6.04
C GLU A 129 -19.67 -9.24 6.88
N LEU A 130 -20.94 -9.18 6.50
CA LEU A 130 -21.97 -8.42 7.21
C LEU A 130 -23.29 -9.19 7.20
N ASN A 131 -23.75 -9.59 8.38
CA ASN A 131 -24.99 -10.36 8.57
C ASN A 131 -25.06 -11.61 7.66
N GLY A 132 -23.94 -12.32 7.50
CA GLY A 132 -23.82 -13.52 6.66
C GLY A 132 -23.71 -13.25 5.15
N ASN A 133 -23.74 -11.99 4.70
CA ASN A 133 -23.44 -11.63 3.32
C ASN A 133 -21.94 -11.35 3.17
N LEU A 134 -21.39 -11.73 2.02
CA LEU A 134 -20.00 -11.47 1.66
C LEU A 134 -19.92 -10.33 0.64
N PHE A 135 -19.00 -9.40 0.87
CA PHE A 135 -18.74 -8.28 -0.03
C PHE A 135 -17.25 -8.11 -0.29
N ALA A 136 -16.92 -7.56 -1.46
CA ALA A 136 -15.63 -6.94 -1.74
C ALA A 136 -15.81 -5.45 -2.01
N ILE A 137 -14.88 -4.62 -1.55
CA ILE A 137 -14.71 -3.25 -2.06
C ILE A 137 -13.38 -3.21 -2.80
N THR A 138 -13.42 -2.87 -4.08
CA THR A 138 -12.25 -2.71 -4.95
C THR A 138 -12.13 -1.27 -5.41
N GLN A 139 -10.94 -0.70 -5.31
CA GLN A 139 -10.60 0.61 -5.83
C GLN A 139 -9.74 0.53 -7.08
N PHE A 140 -9.72 1.60 -7.87
CA PHE A 140 -9.11 1.65 -9.19
C PHE A 140 -8.22 2.87 -9.37
N GLU A 141 -7.00 2.59 -9.83
CA GLU A 141 -5.89 3.49 -10.02
C GLU A 141 -5.97 4.23 -11.37
N CYS A 142 -6.87 5.21 -11.44
CA CYS A 142 -7.08 6.08 -12.61
C CYS A 142 -7.52 7.49 -12.20
N GLY A 143 -7.45 8.43 -13.13
CA GLY A 143 -7.98 9.79 -13.00
C GLY A 143 -8.96 10.10 -14.14
N PRO A 144 -10.28 10.15 -13.92
CA PRO A 144 -11.00 9.93 -12.66
C PRO A 144 -10.99 8.50 -12.13
N GLY A 145 -10.83 8.36 -10.81
CA GLY A 145 -10.75 7.08 -10.12
C GLY A 145 -12.13 6.49 -9.82
N ALA A 146 -12.20 5.16 -9.78
CA ALA A 146 -13.44 4.42 -9.51
C ALA A 146 -13.31 3.58 -8.23
N MET A 147 -14.44 3.30 -7.59
CA MET A 147 -14.56 2.32 -6.51
C MET A 147 -15.84 1.53 -6.72
N TYR A 148 -15.78 0.22 -6.47
CA TYR A 148 -16.92 -0.68 -6.63
C TYR A 148 -17.10 -1.54 -5.39
N ILE A 149 -18.36 -1.71 -4.98
CA ILE A 149 -18.75 -2.79 -4.08
C ILE A 149 -19.24 -3.97 -4.92
N SER A 150 -18.84 -5.18 -4.55
CA SER A 150 -19.29 -6.43 -5.18
C SER A 150 -19.87 -7.37 -4.14
N LYS A 151 -21.04 -7.97 -4.42
CA LYS A 151 -21.56 -9.09 -3.64
C LYS A 151 -20.83 -10.37 -4.05
N LEU A 152 -20.40 -11.16 -3.08
CA LEU A 152 -19.63 -12.38 -3.30
C LEU A 152 -20.40 -13.65 -2.94
N GLU A 153 -20.02 -14.75 -3.56
CA GLU A 153 -20.40 -16.11 -3.19
C GLU A 153 -19.16 -17.01 -3.07
N LYS A 154 -19.22 -18.02 -2.21
CA LYS A 154 -18.21 -19.09 -2.19
C LYS A 154 -18.36 -20.00 -3.42
N THR A 155 -17.22 -20.41 -3.99
CA THR A 155 -17.20 -21.44 -5.05
C THR A 155 -17.16 -22.84 -4.44
N LYS A 156 -17.38 -23.88 -5.26
CA LYS A 156 -17.33 -25.28 -4.79
C LYS A 156 -15.94 -25.68 -4.30
N GLU A 157 -14.92 -25.06 -4.87
CA GLU A 157 -13.51 -25.23 -4.54
C GLU A 157 -13.09 -24.41 -3.31
N GLY A 158 -14.02 -23.64 -2.72
CA GLY A 158 -13.79 -22.82 -1.54
C GLY A 158 -13.20 -21.43 -1.84
N GLY A 159 -13.11 -21.03 -3.10
CA GLY A 159 -12.76 -19.66 -3.51
C GLY A 159 -13.93 -18.67 -3.35
N LEU A 160 -13.72 -17.44 -3.82
CA LEU A 160 -14.74 -16.38 -3.86
C LEU A 160 -14.98 -15.92 -5.30
N LYS A 161 -16.23 -15.59 -5.65
CA LYS A 161 -16.61 -15.00 -6.95
C LYS A 161 -17.57 -13.83 -6.75
N ALA A 162 -17.44 -12.78 -7.57
CA ALA A 162 -18.43 -11.71 -7.61
C ALA A 162 -19.68 -12.14 -8.39
N VAL A 163 -20.86 -11.85 -7.85
CA VAL A 163 -22.16 -12.16 -8.48
C VAL A 163 -23.01 -10.93 -8.79
N ALA A 164 -22.71 -9.80 -8.17
CA ALA A 164 -23.26 -8.48 -8.48
C ALA A 164 -22.24 -7.40 -8.11
N THR A 165 -22.31 -6.22 -8.74
CA THR A 165 -21.45 -5.09 -8.39
C THR A 165 -22.13 -3.76 -8.63
N SER A 166 -21.80 -2.75 -7.84
CA SER A 166 -22.30 -1.38 -7.98
C SER A 166 -21.16 -0.39 -7.76
N HIS A 167 -21.14 0.68 -8.55
CA HIS A 167 -20.22 1.79 -8.37
C HIS A 167 -20.52 2.53 -7.06
N ILE A 168 -19.48 2.84 -6.28
CA ILE A 168 -19.55 3.65 -5.07
C ILE A 168 -19.45 5.12 -5.45
N SER A 169 -20.49 5.92 -5.17
CA SER A 169 -20.48 7.34 -5.53
C SER A 169 -19.46 8.12 -4.71
N GLN A 170 -18.61 8.88 -5.40
CA GLN A 170 -17.57 9.75 -4.81
C GLN A 170 -17.90 11.24 -5.00
N ALA A 171 -19.11 11.56 -5.48
CA ALA A 171 -19.51 12.91 -5.89
C ALA A 171 -19.49 13.94 -4.75
N GLY A 172 -19.75 13.50 -3.51
CA GLY A 172 -19.69 14.36 -2.32
C GLY A 172 -18.30 14.91 -2.01
N TYR A 173 -17.27 14.35 -2.64
CA TYR A 173 -15.86 14.65 -2.40
C TYR A 173 -15.08 14.90 -3.71
N TYR A 174 -15.78 15.39 -4.74
CA TYR A 174 -15.18 15.83 -6.01
C TYR A 174 -14.50 14.70 -6.82
N GLY A 175 -14.97 13.46 -6.65
CA GLY A 175 -14.42 12.29 -7.34
C GLY A 175 -13.15 11.74 -6.70
N GLY A 176 -12.79 10.52 -7.09
CA GLY A 176 -11.56 9.85 -6.66
C GLY A 176 -10.43 10.01 -7.65
N TRP A 177 -9.20 9.76 -7.21
CA TRP A 177 -7.99 9.97 -8.01
C TRP A 177 -6.94 8.92 -7.70
N VAL A 178 -6.52 8.16 -8.71
CA VAL A 178 -5.37 7.24 -8.64
C VAL A 178 -5.42 6.42 -7.35
N HIS A 179 -6.50 5.66 -7.17
CA HIS A 179 -6.68 4.89 -5.94
C HIS A 179 -5.72 3.69 -5.94
N CYS A 180 -4.67 3.78 -5.13
CA CYS A 180 -3.56 2.83 -5.11
C CYS A 180 -3.79 1.72 -4.06
N ALA A 181 -2.96 1.59 -3.04
CA ALA A 181 -3.12 0.57 -2.01
C ALA A 181 -4.13 0.95 -0.92
N GLY A 182 -4.25 0.10 0.09
CA GLY A 182 -5.19 0.32 1.19
C GLY A 182 -5.15 -0.77 2.25
N MET A 183 -6.09 -0.67 3.18
CA MET A 183 -6.31 -1.72 4.18
C MET A 183 -7.79 -1.85 4.56
N LYS A 184 -8.12 -2.97 5.19
CA LYS A 184 -9.33 -3.06 6.02
C LYS A 184 -9.02 -2.55 7.42
N THR A 185 -9.74 -1.52 7.87
CA THR A 185 -9.52 -0.93 9.20
C THR A 185 -9.92 -1.91 10.33
N PRO A 186 -9.46 -1.69 11.57
CA PRO A 186 -9.89 -2.48 12.73
C PRO A 186 -11.41 -2.44 12.98
N TRP A 187 -12.11 -1.38 12.53
CA TRP A 187 -13.57 -1.26 12.61
C TRP A 187 -14.31 -1.74 11.34
N GLY A 188 -13.57 -2.31 10.37
CA GLY A 188 -14.13 -3.06 9.26
C GLY A 188 -14.52 -2.25 8.02
N SER A 189 -14.11 -0.99 7.92
CA SER A 189 -14.23 -0.20 6.68
C SER A 189 -13.07 -0.49 5.72
N HIS A 190 -13.23 -0.06 4.47
CA HIS A 190 -12.16 -0.02 3.47
C HIS A 190 -11.49 1.36 3.52
N LEU A 191 -10.23 1.42 3.92
CA LEU A 191 -9.42 2.63 3.91
C LEU A 191 -8.47 2.56 2.71
N GLY A 192 -8.74 3.39 1.70
CA GLY A 192 -7.96 3.48 0.48
C GLY A 192 -6.95 4.61 0.52
N SER A 193 -6.39 4.94 -0.64
CA SER A 193 -5.43 6.04 -0.82
C SER A 193 -5.70 6.76 -2.14
N GLU A 194 -5.25 8.00 -2.29
CA GLU A 194 -5.16 8.68 -3.58
C GLU A 194 -3.70 9.07 -3.80
N GLU A 195 -3.10 8.54 -4.86
CA GLU A 195 -1.69 8.67 -5.14
C GLU A 195 -1.39 9.81 -6.14
N TYR A 196 -0.12 10.19 -6.31
CA TYR A 196 0.37 11.17 -7.28
C TYR A 196 -0.50 12.43 -7.40
N GLU A 197 -0.59 13.20 -6.31
CA GLU A 197 -1.43 14.37 -6.27
C GLU A 197 -0.99 15.43 -7.29
N PRO A 198 -1.91 16.14 -7.97
CA PRO A 198 -1.53 17.19 -8.91
C PRO A 198 -0.66 18.25 -8.25
N ASN A 199 0.44 18.64 -8.90
CA ASN A 199 1.28 19.71 -8.39
C ASN A 199 0.58 21.06 -8.62
N ALA A 200 0.01 21.63 -7.55
CA ALA A 200 -0.78 22.87 -7.62
C ALA A 200 -0.02 24.06 -8.23
N ARG A 201 1.32 24.04 -8.23
CA ARG A 201 2.16 25.07 -8.86
C ARG A 201 2.41 24.88 -10.36
N ALA A 202 2.16 23.70 -10.90
CA ALA A 202 2.68 23.28 -12.21
C ALA A 202 1.64 22.55 -13.08
N LEU A 203 0.37 22.96 -13.01
CA LEU A 203 -0.75 22.27 -13.67
C LEU A 203 -0.77 22.40 -15.19
N ALA A 204 -0.22 23.47 -15.76
CA ALA A 204 -0.41 23.82 -17.18
C ALA A 204 0.09 22.76 -18.18
N LYS A 205 0.88 21.78 -17.73
CA LYS A 205 1.43 20.68 -18.55
C LYS A 205 0.95 19.31 -18.08
N ASP A 206 0.02 19.26 -17.13
CA ASP A 206 -0.46 18.02 -16.53
C ASP A 206 -1.69 17.53 -17.29
N GLU A 207 -1.46 16.79 -18.37
CA GLU A 207 -2.54 16.23 -19.19
C GLU A 207 -3.45 15.29 -18.38
N TYR A 208 -2.87 14.57 -17.41
CA TYR A 208 -3.60 13.65 -16.55
C TYR A 208 -4.58 14.39 -15.63
N TYR A 209 -4.17 15.52 -15.05
CA TYR A 209 -5.07 16.43 -14.33
C TYR A 209 -6.23 16.93 -15.18
N TYR A 210 -5.98 17.31 -16.44
CA TYR A 210 -7.05 17.81 -17.31
C TYR A 210 -8.01 16.73 -17.82
N ASN A 211 -7.59 15.46 -17.86
CA ASN A 211 -8.50 14.33 -18.15
C ASN A 211 -9.66 14.25 -17.15
N PHE A 212 -9.47 14.74 -15.93
CA PHE A 212 -10.52 14.78 -14.91
C PHE A 212 -11.69 15.71 -15.28
N SER A 213 -11.54 16.58 -16.29
CA SER A 213 -12.65 17.39 -16.81
C SER A 213 -13.86 16.55 -17.24
N LEU A 214 -13.65 15.28 -17.64
CA LEU A 214 -14.72 14.33 -17.99
C LEU A 214 -15.65 13.99 -16.82
N TYR A 215 -15.18 14.15 -15.58
CA TYR A 215 -15.95 13.88 -14.37
C TYR A 215 -16.99 14.96 -14.07
N PHE A 216 -16.65 16.22 -14.34
CA PHE A 216 -17.44 17.38 -13.97
C PHE A 216 -18.34 17.83 -15.11
N LYS A 217 -19.59 18.19 -14.80
CA LYS A 217 -20.50 18.78 -15.79
C LYS A 217 -19.96 20.08 -16.40
N ASP A 218 -19.27 20.89 -15.59
CA ASP A 218 -18.69 22.17 -16.02
C ASP A 218 -17.29 22.03 -16.65
N GLY A 219 -16.84 20.78 -16.85
CA GLY A 219 -15.55 20.47 -17.46
C GLY A 219 -14.37 21.08 -16.71
N GLU A 220 -13.41 21.60 -17.46
CA GLU A 220 -12.17 22.20 -16.93
C GLU A 220 -12.41 23.32 -15.90
N LYS A 221 -13.52 24.06 -15.99
CA LYS A 221 -13.83 25.17 -15.06
C LYS A 221 -14.08 24.70 -13.62
N ALA A 222 -14.42 23.42 -13.44
CA ALA A 222 -14.65 22.84 -12.12
C ALA A 222 -13.35 22.40 -11.43
N LEU A 223 -12.26 22.18 -12.19
CA LEU A 223 -11.04 21.57 -11.70
C LEU A 223 -10.37 22.37 -10.58
N ASN A 224 -9.81 21.65 -9.62
CA ASN A 224 -8.98 22.18 -8.54
C ASN A 224 -7.99 21.08 -8.10
N PRO A 225 -6.67 21.32 -8.07
CA PRO A 225 -5.68 20.30 -7.68
C PRO A 225 -5.88 19.77 -6.26
N TYR A 226 -6.46 20.57 -5.36
CA TYR A 226 -6.63 20.21 -3.96
C TYR A 226 -7.85 19.32 -3.68
N TYR A 227 -8.60 18.91 -4.71
CA TYR A 227 -9.67 17.93 -4.56
C TYR A 227 -9.17 16.50 -4.31
N TRP A 228 -7.90 16.22 -4.65
CA TRP A 228 -7.33 14.88 -4.69
C TRP A 228 -5.99 14.77 -3.97
N GLY A 229 -5.53 13.54 -3.73
CA GLY A 229 -4.31 13.23 -2.97
C GLY A 229 -4.59 13.01 -1.48
N TRP A 230 -5.79 12.50 -1.15
CA TRP A 230 -6.27 12.27 0.21
C TRP A 230 -6.50 10.79 0.48
N THR A 231 -6.71 10.42 1.75
CA THR A 231 -7.09 9.06 2.12
C THR A 231 -8.62 8.90 2.14
N PRO A 232 -9.24 8.16 1.20
CA PRO A 232 -10.66 7.85 1.22
C PRO A 232 -11.00 6.69 2.16
N GLU A 233 -12.20 6.69 2.73
CA GLU A 233 -12.73 5.57 3.50
C GLU A 233 -14.15 5.22 3.04
N VAL A 234 -14.42 3.92 2.89
CA VAL A 234 -15.73 3.36 2.54
C VAL A 234 -16.26 2.44 3.63
N THR A 235 -17.44 2.76 4.15
CA THR A 235 -18.17 1.93 5.12
C THR A 235 -19.40 1.29 4.46
N ILE A 236 -19.57 -0.02 4.64
CA ILE A 236 -20.81 -0.74 4.25
C ILE A 236 -21.85 -0.54 5.34
N LYS A 237 -22.97 0.11 5.01
CA LYS A 237 -24.00 0.53 5.97
C LYS A 237 -25.04 -0.55 6.28
N ASN A 238 -25.27 -1.48 5.35
CA ASN A 238 -26.26 -2.54 5.53
C ASN A 238 -26.03 -3.75 4.60
N ASP A 239 -26.88 -4.77 4.76
CA ASP A 239 -26.88 -6.03 4.03
C ASP A 239 -27.24 -5.90 2.55
N LYS A 240 -27.75 -4.76 2.10
CA LYS A 240 -27.98 -4.45 0.68
C LYS A 240 -26.72 -3.90 -0.01
N GLY A 241 -25.64 -3.67 0.74
CA GLY A 241 -24.40 -3.10 0.23
C GLY A 241 -24.50 -1.60 -0.06
N GLU A 242 -25.37 -0.86 0.65
CA GLU A 242 -25.30 0.60 0.63
C GLU A 242 -24.02 1.06 1.32
N THR A 243 -23.34 2.06 0.74
CA THR A 243 -22.02 2.51 1.19
C THR A 243 -22.00 3.99 1.54
N GLU A 244 -21.16 4.36 2.50
CA GLU A 244 -20.77 5.74 2.78
C GLU A 244 -19.31 5.93 2.40
N TYR A 245 -19.01 6.99 1.65
CA TYR A 245 -17.66 7.36 1.21
C TYR A 245 -17.28 8.70 1.86
N VAL A 246 -16.09 8.80 2.45
CA VAL A 246 -15.52 10.03 3.00
C VAL A 246 -14.06 10.21 2.58
N LYS A 247 -13.51 11.42 2.69
CA LYS A 247 -12.07 11.70 2.59
C LYS A 247 -11.56 12.30 3.90
N HIS A 248 -10.46 11.75 4.42
CA HIS A 248 -9.82 12.22 5.65
C HIS A 248 -8.77 13.29 5.38
N TYR A 249 -9.23 14.54 5.25
CA TYR A 249 -8.38 15.70 4.99
C TYR A 249 -7.40 16.04 6.13
N ALA A 250 -7.68 15.63 7.37
CA ALA A 250 -6.84 15.89 8.53
C ALA A 250 -5.46 15.21 8.43
N MET A 251 -5.38 14.10 7.68
CA MET A 251 -4.18 13.28 7.49
C MET A 251 -3.19 13.84 6.46
N GLY A 252 -3.57 14.91 5.75
CA GLY A 252 -2.69 15.61 4.80
C GLY A 252 -2.75 15.08 3.37
N ARG A 253 -2.16 15.85 2.45
CA ARG A 253 -2.23 15.65 1.00
C ARG A 253 -0.86 15.40 0.40
N PHE A 254 -0.69 14.25 -0.25
CA PHE A 254 0.51 13.81 -0.95
C PHE A 254 0.18 12.55 -1.77
N ALA A 255 1.20 11.87 -2.31
CA ALA A 255 1.06 10.65 -3.09
C ALA A 255 0.91 9.48 -2.11
N HIS A 256 -0.28 9.34 -1.53
CA HIS A 256 -0.52 8.29 -0.55
C HIS A 256 -0.46 6.94 -1.25
N GLU A 257 0.49 6.11 -0.85
CA GLU A 257 0.40 4.68 -1.17
C GLU A 257 -0.66 4.05 -0.25
N LEU A 258 -0.43 4.10 1.07
CA LEU A 258 -1.23 3.38 2.04
C LEU A 258 -1.28 4.12 3.38
N ALA A 259 -2.47 4.18 3.96
CA ALA A 259 -2.70 4.62 5.33
C ALA A 259 -2.94 3.41 6.25
N TYR A 260 -1.96 3.08 7.10
CA TYR A 260 -2.02 1.91 7.98
C TYR A 260 -2.44 2.28 9.40
N VAL A 261 -3.67 1.92 9.75
CA VAL A 261 -4.22 2.08 11.10
C VAL A 261 -3.65 1.01 12.03
N MET A 262 -2.94 1.47 13.06
CA MET A 262 -2.34 0.63 14.09
C MET A 262 -3.40 0.02 15.03
N PRO A 263 -3.06 -1.04 15.80
CA PRO A 263 -4.03 -1.72 16.67
C PRO A 263 -4.66 -0.86 17.78
N ASP A 264 -4.10 0.31 18.09
CA ASP A 264 -4.71 1.28 19.01
C ASP A 264 -5.90 2.04 18.39
N SER A 265 -6.22 1.77 17.11
CA SER A 265 -7.30 2.39 16.33
C SER A 265 -7.22 3.93 16.27
N LYS A 266 -6.03 4.50 16.50
CA LYS A 266 -5.80 5.96 16.50
C LYS A 266 -4.58 6.38 15.71
N THR A 267 -3.50 5.63 15.84
CA THR A 267 -2.23 5.93 15.20
C THR A 267 -2.28 5.39 13.78
N VAL A 268 -2.00 6.24 12.80
CA VAL A 268 -1.99 5.89 11.38
C VAL A 268 -0.63 6.25 10.81
N TYR A 269 0.04 5.29 10.20
CA TYR A 269 1.24 5.56 9.41
C TYR A 269 0.86 5.78 7.95
N LEU A 270 1.46 6.77 7.31
CA LEU A 270 1.12 7.15 5.94
C LEU A 270 2.40 7.14 5.10
N THR A 271 2.41 6.31 4.06
CA THR A 271 3.51 6.18 3.12
C THR A 271 3.30 7.08 1.90
N ASP A 272 4.40 7.64 1.39
CA ASP A 272 4.41 8.64 0.31
C ASP A 272 5.25 8.10 -0.85
N ASP A 273 4.58 7.71 -1.94
CA ASP A 273 5.19 7.04 -3.09
C ASP A 273 5.89 8.01 -4.06
N GLY A 274 6.02 9.27 -3.68
CA GLY A 274 6.81 10.23 -4.43
C GLY A 274 8.32 9.88 -4.46
N ALA A 275 8.98 10.24 -5.56
CA ALA A 275 10.42 10.49 -5.54
C ALA A 275 10.68 11.71 -4.63
N ASN A 276 11.60 11.60 -3.67
CA ASN A 276 11.75 12.62 -2.62
C ASN A 276 10.44 12.88 -1.84
N GLY A 277 9.78 11.78 -1.44
CA GLY A 277 8.63 11.77 -0.55
C GLY A 277 9.02 11.77 0.93
N ALA A 278 8.04 11.91 1.83
CA ALA A 278 8.24 11.92 3.28
C ALA A 278 7.51 10.76 3.98
N LEU A 279 7.88 10.43 5.22
CA LEU A 279 7.12 9.48 6.04
C LEU A 279 6.29 10.27 7.07
N PHE A 280 5.01 9.95 7.18
CA PHE A 280 4.12 10.62 8.12
C PHE A 280 3.49 9.67 9.13
N MET A 281 3.12 10.24 10.27
CA MET A 281 2.31 9.59 11.30
C MET A 281 1.18 10.55 11.68
N PHE A 282 -0.05 10.08 11.63
CA PHE A 282 -1.22 10.79 12.12
C PHE A 282 -1.73 10.13 13.41
N ILE A 283 -2.11 10.94 14.39
CA ILE A 283 -2.71 10.45 15.63
C ILE A 283 -4.08 11.09 15.76
N ALA A 284 -5.11 10.26 15.59
CA ALA A 284 -6.50 10.66 15.76
C ALA A 284 -6.79 11.09 17.21
N ASP A 285 -7.72 12.02 17.38
CA ASP A 285 -8.18 12.43 18.72
C ASP A 285 -8.90 11.28 19.43
N LYS A 286 -9.64 10.47 18.67
CA LYS A 286 -10.50 9.39 19.15
C LYS A 286 -10.27 8.10 18.38
N GLU A 287 -10.38 6.97 19.07
CA GLU A 287 -10.36 5.64 18.44
C GLU A 287 -11.44 5.51 17.36
N ALA A 288 -11.07 4.93 16.22
CA ALA A 288 -11.95 4.67 15.09
C ALA A 288 -12.63 5.91 14.48
N ASP A 289 -12.02 7.09 14.66
CA ASP A 289 -12.48 8.34 14.07
C ASP A 289 -11.28 9.14 13.57
N LEU A 290 -11.02 9.02 12.26
CA LEU A 290 -9.88 9.67 11.61
C LEU A 290 -10.14 11.14 11.23
N SER A 291 -11.29 11.71 11.61
CA SER A 291 -11.71 13.03 11.16
C SER A 291 -10.99 14.21 11.82
N ALA A 292 -10.26 13.97 12.91
CA ALA A 292 -9.50 14.99 13.62
C ALA A 292 -8.28 14.40 14.33
N GLY A 293 -7.17 15.13 14.32
CA GLY A 293 -5.94 14.66 14.96
C GLY A 293 -4.70 15.49 14.62
N THR A 294 -3.54 14.98 15.06
CA THR A 294 -2.24 15.63 14.87
C THR A 294 -1.42 14.89 13.83
N LEU A 295 -0.87 15.61 12.86
CA LEU A 295 0.01 15.08 11.83
C LEU A 295 1.48 15.32 12.21
N TYR A 296 2.32 14.31 12.00
CA TYR A 296 3.76 14.36 12.23
C TYR A 296 4.50 13.90 10.98
N THR A 297 5.73 14.40 10.80
CA THR A 297 6.66 13.90 9.78
C THR A 297 7.92 13.37 10.44
N ALA A 298 8.51 12.33 9.85
CA ALA A 298 9.74 11.73 10.34
C ALA A 298 10.96 12.59 9.95
N LYS A 299 11.95 12.61 10.84
CA LYS A 299 13.32 13.04 10.57
C LYS A 299 14.26 11.91 10.92
N LEU A 300 15.00 11.44 9.93
CA LEU A 300 15.95 10.35 10.08
C LEU A 300 17.32 10.86 10.51
N ASN A 301 17.94 10.11 11.41
CA ASN A 301 19.35 10.27 11.77
C ASN A 301 20.08 8.97 11.43
N GLN A 302 20.82 8.97 10.32
CA GLN A 302 21.51 7.78 9.82
C GLN A 302 22.64 7.33 10.75
N LYS A 303 22.65 6.04 11.07
CA LYS A 303 23.69 5.35 11.84
C LYS A 303 24.59 4.47 10.98
N SER A 304 24.03 3.87 9.94
CA SER A 304 24.71 2.93 9.05
C SER A 304 24.16 3.06 7.64
N ASP A 305 24.98 2.75 6.65
CA ASP A 305 24.63 2.66 5.22
C ASP A 305 24.58 1.21 4.72
N LEU A 306 24.94 0.23 5.55
CA LEU A 306 24.97 -1.18 5.20
C LEU A 306 23.57 -1.79 5.15
N ASN A 307 23.32 -2.66 4.17
CA ASN A 307 22.09 -3.45 4.02
C ASN A 307 20.79 -2.60 4.04
N GLY A 308 20.77 -1.49 3.30
CA GLY A 308 19.66 -0.53 3.31
C GLY A 308 19.75 0.50 4.45
N GLY A 309 20.69 0.32 5.37
CA GLY A 309 20.99 1.26 6.43
C GLY A 309 20.19 1.07 7.72
N GLU A 310 20.55 1.89 8.71
CA GLU A 310 19.93 1.93 10.03
C GLU A 310 19.83 3.40 10.45
N PHE A 311 18.67 3.80 10.97
CA PHE A 311 18.36 5.19 11.30
C PHE A 311 17.60 5.28 12.62
N ASP A 312 17.89 6.30 13.42
CA ASP A 312 16.95 6.76 14.46
C ASP A 312 15.89 7.67 13.85
N ILE A 313 14.69 7.66 14.44
CA ILE A 313 13.58 8.53 14.04
C ILE A 313 13.32 9.57 15.13
N GLU A 314 13.27 10.84 14.73
CA GLU A 314 12.62 11.91 15.46
C GLU A 314 11.32 12.31 14.75
N TRP A 315 10.30 12.69 15.52
CA TRP A 315 9.00 13.12 14.96
C TRP A 315 8.83 14.63 15.09
N ILE A 316 8.51 15.29 13.98
CA ILE A 316 8.22 16.72 13.93
C ILE A 316 6.71 16.91 13.82
N ASN A 317 6.13 17.62 14.80
CA ASN A 317 4.71 17.95 14.83
C ASN A 317 4.35 19.03 13.78
N LEU A 318 3.46 18.69 12.85
CA LEU A 318 2.96 19.57 11.79
C LEU A 318 1.63 20.26 12.16
N GLY A 319 1.14 20.07 13.38
CA GLY A 319 -0.06 20.69 13.94
C GLY A 319 -1.26 19.76 13.98
N HIS A 320 -2.32 20.19 14.68
CA HIS A 320 -3.63 19.53 14.78
C HIS A 320 -4.61 20.12 13.77
N ALA A 321 -5.46 19.29 13.15
CA ALA A 321 -6.51 19.70 12.22
C ALA A 321 -7.73 18.76 12.31
N ASN A 322 -8.84 19.18 11.71
CA ASN A 322 -9.99 18.31 11.41
C ASN A 322 -10.46 18.46 9.96
N ASP A 323 -11.16 17.44 9.46
CA ASP A 323 -11.61 17.33 8.08
C ASP A 323 -12.47 18.52 7.64
N GLY A 324 -13.46 18.91 8.46
CA GLY A 324 -14.38 20.00 8.13
C GLY A 324 -13.67 21.35 7.98
N GLN A 325 -12.65 21.59 8.81
CA GLN A 325 -11.82 22.79 8.71
C GLN A 325 -11.03 22.81 7.40
N ILE A 326 -10.38 21.71 7.03
CA ILE A 326 -9.60 21.64 5.78
C ILE A 326 -10.50 21.70 4.56
N LYS A 327 -11.64 21.00 4.59
CA LYS A 327 -12.65 21.07 3.54
C LYS A 327 -13.10 22.51 3.27
N THR A 328 -13.26 23.33 4.30
CA THR A 328 -13.62 24.75 4.14
C THR A 328 -12.59 25.53 3.31
N PHE A 329 -11.29 25.20 3.42
CA PHE A 329 -10.25 25.82 2.59
C PHE A 329 -10.28 25.31 1.14
N ILE A 330 -10.53 24.00 0.95
CA ILE A 330 -10.69 23.38 -0.37
C ILE A 330 -11.89 23.97 -1.11
N ASP A 331 -13.04 24.11 -0.44
CA ASP A 331 -14.28 24.64 -1.00
C ASP A 331 -14.14 26.13 -1.38
N LYS A 332 -13.26 26.88 -0.69
CA LYS A 332 -12.89 28.25 -1.04
C LYS A 332 -11.92 28.34 -2.21
N LYS A 333 -11.44 27.21 -2.73
CA LYS A 333 -10.45 27.11 -3.81
C LYS A 333 -9.17 27.89 -3.51
N LEU A 334 -8.65 27.74 -2.30
CA LEU A 334 -7.36 28.31 -1.93
C LEU A 334 -6.28 27.83 -2.90
N SER A 335 -5.39 28.73 -3.33
CA SER A 335 -4.29 28.45 -4.25
C SER A 335 -2.98 28.18 -3.50
N PHE A 336 -1.97 27.66 -4.20
CA PHE A 336 -0.62 27.56 -3.66
C PHE A 336 -0.08 28.95 -3.24
N GLU A 337 -0.32 29.95 -4.08
CA GLU A 337 0.14 31.33 -3.90
C GLU A 337 -0.51 31.99 -2.68
N ASP A 338 -1.67 31.53 -2.22
CA ASP A 338 -2.26 32.02 -0.98
C ASP A 338 -1.49 31.55 0.27
N MET A 339 -0.74 30.45 0.17
CA MET A 339 0.02 29.86 1.27
C MET A 339 1.49 30.26 1.28
N PHE A 340 2.12 30.36 0.10
CA PHE A 340 3.56 30.58 -0.03
C PHE A 340 3.91 31.71 -1.00
N GLU A 341 4.97 32.44 -0.65
CA GLU A 341 5.79 33.18 -1.61
C GLU A 341 6.91 32.24 -2.12
N VAL A 342 7.31 32.40 -3.38
CA VAL A 342 8.41 31.64 -3.99
C VAL A 342 9.48 32.58 -4.51
N ALA A 343 10.74 32.21 -4.30
CA ALA A 343 11.87 32.88 -4.89
C ALA A 343 12.66 31.94 -5.79
N LYS A 344 13.41 32.54 -6.72
CA LYS A 344 14.46 31.82 -7.45
C LYS A 344 15.67 31.64 -6.53
N ASP A 345 16.28 30.47 -6.57
CA ASP A 345 17.56 30.22 -5.92
C ASP A 345 18.72 30.89 -6.70
N ASP A 346 19.85 31.05 -6.02
CA ASP A 346 21.15 31.34 -6.63
C ASP A 346 22.11 30.19 -6.33
N ASN A 347 22.31 29.31 -7.33
CA ASN A 347 23.16 28.12 -7.21
C ASN A 347 22.83 27.24 -6.00
N GLY A 348 21.54 27.02 -5.73
CA GLY A 348 21.07 26.22 -4.60
C GLY A 348 21.00 26.97 -3.27
N LEU A 349 21.17 28.29 -3.26
CA LEU A 349 20.98 29.11 -2.07
C LEU A 349 19.72 29.96 -2.19
N CYS A 350 18.89 29.92 -1.15
CA CYS A 350 17.68 30.74 -1.09
C CYS A 350 17.98 32.17 -0.60
N PRO A 351 17.25 33.19 -1.10
CA PRO A 351 17.38 34.54 -0.60
C PRO A 351 16.89 34.65 0.86
N ALA A 352 17.33 35.71 1.54
CA ALA A 352 16.98 35.94 2.94
C ALA A 352 15.45 35.92 3.17
N GLY A 353 15.03 35.23 4.23
CA GLY A 353 13.61 35.06 4.58
C GLY A 353 12.88 33.96 3.83
N PHE A 354 13.52 33.27 2.89
CA PHE A 354 13.02 32.05 2.25
C PHE A 354 13.73 30.83 2.84
N THR A 355 12.97 29.75 2.98
CA THR A 355 13.44 28.44 3.42
C THR A 355 13.63 27.57 2.20
N SER A 356 14.77 26.90 2.13
CA SER A 356 15.03 25.90 1.10
C SER A 356 14.31 24.60 1.44
N VAL A 357 13.63 24.01 0.44
CA VAL A 357 13.05 22.68 0.54
C VAL A 357 13.42 21.89 -0.71
N ASN A 358 13.58 20.56 -0.59
CA ASN A 358 13.70 19.68 -1.74
C ASN A 358 12.74 18.49 -1.56
N THR A 359 11.78 18.37 -2.47
CA THR A 359 10.70 17.37 -2.46
C THR A 359 10.47 16.87 -3.88
N THR A 360 9.40 16.13 -4.17
CA THR A 360 9.08 15.65 -5.53
C THR A 360 9.14 16.72 -6.64
N PRO A 361 8.61 17.95 -6.45
CA PRO A 361 8.83 19.09 -7.37
C PRO A 361 10.29 19.48 -7.63
N GLY A 362 11.22 19.06 -6.78
CA GLY A 362 12.61 19.49 -6.73
C GLY A 362 12.88 20.56 -5.67
N MET A 363 14.04 21.22 -5.80
CA MET A 363 14.40 22.31 -4.90
C MET A 363 13.52 23.55 -5.13
N GLU A 364 13.00 24.11 -4.06
CA GLU A 364 12.21 25.34 -4.05
C GLU A 364 12.65 26.25 -2.89
N CYS A 365 12.65 27.57 -3.11
CA CYS A 365 12.80 28.56 -2.05
C CYS A 365 11.43 29.11 -1.67
N LEU A 366 10.93 28.69 -0.50
CA LEU A 366 9.57 28.97 -0.05
C LEU A 366 9.56 29.88 1.18
N LYS A 367 8.62 30.80 1.23
CA LYS A 367 8.33 31.60 2.43
C LYS A 367 6.85 31.50 2.75
N LEU A 368 6.56 30.96 3.93
CA LEU A 368 5.20 30.76 4.39
C LEU A 368 4.54 32.11 4.72
N LYS A 369 3.32 32.32 4.23
CA LYS A 369 2.53 33.52 4.55
C LYS A 369 1.96 33.47 5.97
N PRO A 370 1.83 34.61 6.67
CA PRO A 370 1.29 34.65 8.03
C PRO A 370 -0.06 33.94 8.15
N GLY A 371 -0.21 33.09 9.16
CA GLY A 371 -1.46 32.35 9.44
C GLY A 371 -1.71 31.12 8.55
N MET A 372 -0.86 30.84 7.55
CA MET A 372 -1.09 29.75 6.59
C MET A 372 -0.48 28.41 6.99
N ALA A 373 0.22 28.33 8.13
CA ALA A 373 0.91 27.10 8.57
C ALA A 373 -0.01 25.87 8.60
N LEU A 374 -1.20 26.01 9.18
CA LEU A 374 -2.14 24.89 9.30
C LEU A 374 -2.63 24.39 7.94
N VAL A 375 -3.05 25.29 7.06
CA VAL A 375 -3.54 24.89 5.74
C VAL A 375 -2.41 24.35 4.85
N ALA A 376 -1.22 24.97 4.90
CA ALA A 376 -0.03 24.49 4.20
C ALA A 376 0.37 23.09 4.65
N SER A 377 0.29 22.80 5.95
CA SER A 377 0.60 21.48 6.48
C SER A 377 -0.30 20.35 5.96
N ARG A 378 -1.48 20.69 5.41
CA ARG A 378 -2.47 19.71 4.90
C ARG A 378 -2.56 19.72 3.37
N LEU A 379 -2.62 20.89 2.74
CA LEU A 379 -2.71 20.99 1.27
C LEU A 379 -1.37 20.73 0.57
N GLU A 380 -0.27 21.04 1.26
CA GLU A 380 1.10 20.99 0.76
C GLU A 380 2.00 20.21 1.73
N SER A 381 1.49 19.08 2.27
CA SER A 381 2.10 18.36 3.39
C SER A 381 3.55 17.98 3.14
N ARG A 382 3.91 17.52 1.93
CA ARG A 382 5.29 17.19 1.55
C ARG A 382 6.22 18.40 1.61
N ARG A 383 5.81 19.54 1.02
CA ARG A 383 6.58 20.80 1.07
C ARG A 383 6.70 21.32 2.50
N PHE A 384 5.61 21.27 3.27
CA PHE A 384 5.60 21.73 4.65
C PHE A 384 6.46 20.84 5.56
N ALA A 385 6.50 19.52 5.34
CA ALA A 385 7.41 18.62 6.03
C ALA A 385 8.88 19.03 5.80
N GLY A 386 9.27 19.23 4.53
CA GLY A 386 10.61 19.72 4.19
C GLY A 386 10.90 21.10 4.79
N TYR A 387 9.93 22.02 4.75
CA TYR A 387 10.03 23.37 5.35
C TYR A 387 10.29 23.31 6.86
N MET A 388 9.73 22.32 7.54
CA MET A 388 9.91 22.09 8.98
C MET A 388 11.16 21.26 9.31
N GLY A 389 11.94 20.84 8.31
CA GLY A 389 13.18 20.06 8.46
C GLY A 389 12.98 18.54 8.58
N GLY A 390 11.84 18.02 8.12
CA GLY A 390 11.61 16.58 7.99
C GLY A 390 12.41 15.94 6.86
N THR A 391 12.54 14.62 6.89
CA THR A 391 13.20 13.85 5.84
C THR A 391 12.24 13.66 4.66
N THR A 392 12.62 14.20 3.50
CA THR A 392 11.83 14.18 2.24
C THR A 392 12.61 13.50 1.12
N GLU A 393 13.45 12.54 1.47
CA GLU A 393 14.49 11.96 0.60
C GLU A 393 14.16 10.54 0.14
N PHE A 394 13.14 9.95 0.76
CA PHE A 394 12.67 8.63 0.39
C PHE A 394 12.21 8.60 -1.06
N ASN A 395 12.43 7.47 -1.72
CA ASN A 395 12.02 7.25 -3.09
C ASN A 395 11.15 6.01 -3.17
N LYS A 396 9.88 6.20 -3.57
CA LYS A 396 8.87 5.15 -3.70
C LYS A 396 8.63 4.38 -2.38
N LYS A 397 8.03 5.06 -1.38
CA LYS A 397 7.59 4.38 -0.14
C LYS A 397 6.22 3.83 -0.38
N GLU A 398 6.18 2.51 -0.45
CA GLU A 398 4.98 1.82 -0.86
C GLU A 398 4.30 1.17 0.36
N GLY A 399 4.02 -0.13 0.28
CA GLY A 399 3.16 -0.81 1.23
C GLY A 399 3.73 -0.89 2.64
N ILE A 400 2.82 -1.11 3.58
CA ILE A 400 3.11 -1.08 5.01
C ILE A 400 2.26 -2.13 5.73
N THR A 401 2.86 -2.82 6.70
CA THR A 401 2.15 -3.79 7.53
C THR A 401 2.74 -3.88 8.93
N PHE A 402 2.01 -4.53 9.85
CA PHE A 402 2.39 -4.62 11.26
C PHE A 402 2.43 -6.07 11.76
N ASP A 403 3.54 -6.44 12.39
CA ASP A 403 3.68 -7.66 13.15
C ASP A 403 3.37 -7.42 14.63
N LYS A 404 2.19 -7.87 15.05
CA LYS A 404 1.72 -7.77 16.43
C LYS A 404 2.56 -8.60 17.41
N LYS A 405 3.15 -9.72 16.98
CA LYS A 405 3.96 -10.60 17.86
C LYS A 405 5.24 -9.89 18.27
N ARG A 406 5.92 -9.24 17.32
CA ARG A 406 7.21 -8.55 17.56
C ARG A 406 7.05 -7.07 17.90
N ASN A 407 5.84 -6.53 17.75
CA ASN A 407 5.57 -5.10 17.87
C ASN A 407 6.43 -4.28 16.89
N GLN A 408 6.43 -4.71 15.62
CA GLN A 408 7.25 -4.14 14.55
C GLN A 408 6.41 -3.76 13.35
N LEU A 409 6.70 -2.61 12.78
CA LEU A 409 6.12 -2.13 11.52
C LEU A 409 7.09 -2.43 10.38
N TYR A 410 6.56 -2.81 9.21
CA TYR A 410 7.35 -3.07 8.01
C TYR A 410 6.87 -2.15 6.89
N ILE A 411 7.81 -1.58 6.14
CA ILE A 411 7.54 -0.68 5.01
C ILE A 411 8.38 -1.13 3.82
N ALA A 412 7.77 -1.15 2.63
CA ALA A 412 8.49 -1.39 1.39
C ALA A 412 9.08 -0.10 0.81
N ILE A 413 10.28 -0.22 0.26
CA ILE A 413 10.93 0.80 -0.56
C ILE A 413 11.28 0.11 -1.87
N SER A 414 10.56 0.41 -2.95
CA SER A 414 10.80 -0.30 -4.20
C SER A 414 12.18 0.02 -4.79
N ARG A 415 12.76 1.21 -4.55
CA ARG A 415 14.12 1.51 -5.04
C ARG A 415 14.92 2.41 -4.12
N ILE A 416 16.15 1.99 -3.80
CA ILE A 416 17.13 2.79 -3.05
C ILE A 416 17.99 3.56 -4.06
N GLN A 417 17.54 4.74 -4.46
CA GLN A 417 18.20 5.61 -5.42
C GLN A 417 17.70 7.06 -5.27
N LEU A 418 18.23 7.98 -6.08
CA LEU A 418 17.84 9.40 -6.10
C LEU A 418 18.14 10.07 -4.76
N GLY A 419 17.16 10.73 -4.11
CA GLY A 419 17.37 11.43 -2.83
C GLY A 419 17.77 10.52 -1.68
N MET A 420 17.69 9.19 -1.82
CA MET A 420 18.22 8.25 -0.83
C MET A 420 19.74 8.03 -0.97
N GLU A 421 20.36 8.52 -2.05
CA GLU A 421 21.80 8.46 -2.28
C GLU A 421 22.46 9.78 -1.88
N ASP A 422 23.77 9.76 -1.60
CA ASP A 422 24.50 10.98 -1.25
C ASP A 422 24.91 11.78 -2.51
N PHE A 423 24.15 12.83 -2.86
CA PHE A 423 24.41 13.71 -4.01
C PHE A 423 24.58 12.92 -5.32
N LYS A 424 23.68 11.97 -5.56
CA LYS A 424 23.70 11.10 -6.73
C LYS A 424 22.33 10.92 -7.37
N LYS A 425 22.37 10.44 -8.62
CA LYS A 425 21.22 9.97 -9.37
C LYS A 425 21.59 8.64 -9.99
N LYS A 426 21.09 7.55 -9.42
CA LYS A 426 21.36 6.19 -9.88
C LYS A 426 22.86 5.91 -9.94
N GLY A 427 23.58 6.23 -8.87
CA GLY A 427 25.01 5.97 -8.71
C GLY A 427 25.94 7.04 -9.31
N GLU A 428 25.41 7.92 -10.17
CA GLU A 428 26.17 8.98 -10.84
C GLU A 428 26.06 10.30 -10.09
N ALA A 429 27.14 11.09 -10.03
CA ALA A 429 27.17 12.37 -9.32
C ALA A 429 26.07 13.32 -9.84
N ASN A 430 25.20 13.78 -8.93
CA ASN A 430 24.08 14.64 -9.26
C ASN A 430 23.50 15.30 -8.01
N SER A 431 23.40 16.63 -7.97
CA SER A 431 22.89 17.32 -6.78
C SER A 431 21.38 17.53 -6.76
N LYS A 432 20.65 17.21 -7.83
CA LYS A 432 19.23 17.59 -8.00
C LYS A 432 18.33 17.10 -6.86
N TYR A 433 18.59 15.91 -6.32
CA TYR A 433 17.72 15.27 -5.33
C TYR A 433 18.08 15.63 -3.89
N ASP A 434 19.22 16.28 -3.66
CA ASP A 434 19.73 16.57 -2.31
C ASP A 434 19.90 18.06 -2.04
N ILE A 435 20.19 18.84 -3.09
CA ILE A 435 20.45 20.27 -2.97
C ILE A 435 19.23 20.99 -2.38
N GLY A 436 19.45 21.74 -1.32
CA GLY A 436 18.38 22.44 -0.62
C GLY A 436 17.48 21.57 0.26
N GLY A 437 17.72 20.25 0.32
CA GLY A 437 17.14 19.32 1.28
C GLY A 437 18.07 19.04 2.47
N GLY A 438 17.69 18.08 3.32
CA GLY A 438 18.46 17.71 4.51
C GLY A 438 19.60 16.72 4.25
N ASN A 439 19.52 15.95 3.16
CA ASN A 439 20.42 14.81 2.87
C ASN A 439 20.62 13.92 4.12
N HIS A 440 19.53 13.60 4.83
CA HIS A 440 19.47 12.71 5.97
C HIS A 440 19.71 11.23 5.62
N ILE A 441 19.49 10.81 4.37
CA ILE A 441 19.63 9.44 3.86
C ILE A 441 20.77 9.40 2.82
N ARG A 442 21.81 8.62 3.11
CA ARG A 442 23.01 8.47 2.29
C ARG A 442 23.33 7.00 2.12
N LEU A 443 22.58 6.32 1.25
CA LEU A 443 22.70 4.87 1.03
C LEU A 443 23.39 4.55 -0.31
N PRO A 444 24.06 3.39 -0.42
CA PRO A 444 24.47 2.86 -1.70
C PRO A 444 23.25 2.57 -2.58
N ARG A 445 23.38 2.84 -3.88
CA ARG A 445 22.35 2.54 -4.88
C ARG A 445 21.96 1.05 -4.83
N ASN A 446 20.65 0.80 -4.80
CA ASN A 446 20.06 -0.51 -5.07
C ASN A 446 18.74 -0.36 -5.83
N ASP A 447 18.75 -0.79 -7.10
CA ASP A 447 17.58 -0.72 -7.98
C ASP A 447 16.51 -1.78 -7.62
N CYS A 448 16.86 -2.81 -6.84
CA CYS A 448 15.94 -3.87 -6.44
C CYS A 448 15.17 -3.57 -5.14
N GLY A 449 15.46 -2.43 -4.50
CA GLY A 449 14.74 -2.00 -3.29
C GLY A 449 14.95 -2.88 -2.07
N GLY A 450 14.03 -2.78 -1.13
CA GLY A 450 14.02 -3.59 0.08
C GLY A 450 12.83 -3.30 0.99
N VAL A 451 12.60 -4.23 1.92
CA VAL A 451 11.67 -4.03 3.03
C VAL A 451 12.46 -3.59 4.25
N TYR A 452 11.92 -2.61 4.96
CA TYR A 452 12.47 -2.04 6.19
C TYR A 452 11.56 -2.38 7.36
N LYS A 453 12.15 -2.59 8.52
CA LYS A 453 11.43 -2.74 9.79
C LYS A 453 11.66 -1.55 10.71
N MET A 454 10.70 -1.35 11.60
CA MET A 454 10.69 -0.26 12.57
C MET A 454 10.17 -0.77 13.92
N ASP A 455 10.90 -0.49 14.99
CA ASP A 455 10.49 -0.86 16.35
C ASP A 455 9.49 0.14 16.93
N ILE A 456 8.42 -0.37 17.52
CA ILE A 456 7.39 0.42 18.19
C ILE A 456 7.71 0.64 19.67
N VAL A 457 7.61 1.90 20.10
CA VAL A 457 7.73 2.36 21.49
C VAL A 457 6.43 3.01 21.96
N SER A 458 6.17 2.92 23.26
CA SER A 458 4.94 3.44 23.88
C SER A 458 5.04 4.86 24.41
N SER A 459 6.21 5.47 24.34
CA SER A 459 6.42 6.85 24.76
C SER A 459 7.58 7.48 23.98
N MET A 460 7.32 8.62 23.37
CA MET A 460 8.34 9.45 22.73
C MET A 460 7.92 10.93 22.85
N LYS A 461 8.90 11.83 22.79
CA LYS A 461 8.66 13.26 22.64
C LYS A 461 8.94 13.68 21.20
N ASP A 462 8.17 14.63 20.69
CA ASP A 462 8.46 15.28 19.43
C ASP A 462 9.74 16.14 19.54
N THR A 463 10.20 16.70 18.41
CA THR A 463 11.41 17.55 18.35
C THR A 463 11.32 18.84 19.19
N LYS A 464 10.15 19.18 19.72
CA LYS A 464 9.94 20.31 20.65
C LYS A 464 9.84 19.86 22.11
N GLY A 465 10.04 18.58 22.40
CA GLY A 465 9.98 18.02 23.73
C GLY A 465 8.56 17.76 24.25
N VAL A 466 7.54 17.86 23.40
CA VAL A 466 6.14 17.57 23.74
C VAL A 466 5.90 16.06 23.63
N ALA A 467 5.26 15.46 24.63
CA ALA A 467 4.92 14.04 24.58
C ALA A 467 3.95 13.74 23.42
N ILE A 468 4.27 12.72 22.63
CA ILE A 468 3.41 12.23 21.55
C ILE A 468 2.34 11.33 22.17
N ASN A 469 1.07 11.64 21.91
CA ASN A 469 -0.09 10.96 22.51
C ASN A 469 -0.44 9.64 21.81
N SER A 470 0.50 8.70 21.75
CA SER A 470 0.32 7.37 21.16
C SER A 470 1.19 6.34 21.88
N THR A 471 0.75 5.09 21.86
CA THR A 471 1.55 3.94 22.34
C THR A 471 2.18 3.14 21.21
N MET A 472 1.98 3.59 19.97
CA MET A 472 2.32 2.89 18.72
C MET A 472 3.31 3.72 17.89
N ILE A 473 4.35 4.27 18.52
CA ILE A 473 5.27 5.24 17.88
C ILE A 473 6.52 4.50 17.39
N THR A 474 6.91 4.64 16.13
CA THR A 474 8.16 4.06 15.62
C THR A 474 9.35 4.88 16.07
N SER A 475 10.44 4.20 16.40
CA SER A 475 11.66 4.80 16.96
C SER A 475 12.89 4.70 16.06
N ASN A 476 12.86 3.78 15.08
CA ASN A 476 13.95 3.55 14.16
C ASN A 476 13.43 3.11 12.79
N PHE A 477 14.33 3.06 11.82
CA PHE A 477 14.08 2.56 10.47
C PHE A 477 15.31 1.73 10.06
N LYS A 478 15.12 0.46 9.69
CA LYS A 478 16.25 -0.45 9.41
C LYS A 478 15.92 -1.42 8.28
N GLY A 479 16.85 -1.61 7.35
CA GLY A 479 16.72 -2.63 6.30
C GLY A 479 16.54 -4.03 6.91
N GLU A 480 15.52 -4.76 6.44
CA GLU A 480 15.19 -6.12 6.90
C GLU A 480 15.54 -7.15 5.82
N VAL A 481 15.07 -6.94 4.60
CA VAL A 481 15.43 -7.75 3.42
C VAL A 481 15.62 -6.81 2.24
N VAL A 482 16.72 -6.97 1.52
CA VAL A 482 17.14 -6.07 0.43
C VAL A 482 17.35 -6.89 -0.83
N GLY A 483 16.82 -6.42 -1.96
CA GLY A 483 16.94 -7.10 -3.24
C GLY A 483 18.40 -7.13 -3.73
N GLU A 484 18.75 -8.16 -4.50
CA GLU A 484 20.09 -8.32 -5.06
C GLU A 484 20.11 -7.91 -6.54
N MET A 485 20.81 -6.82 -6.88
CA MET A 485 21.05 -6.47 -8.28
C MET A 485 21.87 -7.57 -8.96
N LYS A 486 21.36 -8.12 -10.05
CA LYS A 486 21.98 -9.23 -10.77
C LYS A 486 21.72 -9.14 -12.26
N LYS A 487 22.79 -9.28 -13.04
CA LYS A 487 22.71 -9.33 -14.49
C LYS A 487 22.84 -10.76 -14.98
N TYR A 488 21.90 -11.18 -15.83
CA TYR A 488 21.93 -12.49 -16.46
C TYR A 488 22.58 -12.42 -17.86
N PRO A 489 23.19 -13.52 -18.35
CA PRO A 489 23.73 -13.56 -19.70
C PRO A 489 22.63 -13.36 -20.75
N LYS A 490 22.96 -12.60 -21.79
CA LYS A 490 22.06 -12.39 -22.93
C LYS A 490 21.67 -13.72 -23.56
N GLY A 491 20.38 -13.94 -23.81
CA GLY A 491 19.82 -15.18 -24.36
C GLY A 491 19.67 -16.33 -23.36
N SER A 492 20.00 -16.14 -22.08
CA SER A 492 19.63 -17.11 -21.04
C SER A 492 18.13 -17.07 -20.74
N GLU A 493 17.61 -18.09 -20.04
CA GLU A 493 16.19 -18.17 -19.66
C GLU A 493 15.73 -17.02 -18.73
N PHE A 494 16.69 -16.33 -18.10
CA PHE A 494 16.49 -15.19 -17.20
C PHE A 494 17.05 -13.88 -17.78
N ASP A 495 17.37 -13.84 -19.07
CA ASP A 495 17.72 -12.58 -19.74
C ASP A 495 16.60 -11.53 -19.55
N GLY A 496 16.98 -10.26 -19.47
CA GLY A 496 16.08 -9.14 -19.16
C GLY A 496 15.90 -8.83 -17.67
N ASN A 497 16.11 -9.80 -16.77
CA ASN A 497 16.07 -9.55 -15.32
C ASN A 497 17.33 -8.76 -14.88
N LYS A 498 17.12 -7.77 -14.01
CA LYS A 498 18.13 -6.89 -13.41
C LYS A 498 18.30 -7.13 -11.91
N CYS A 499 17.37 -7.88 -11.32
CA CYS A 499 17.43 -8.38 -9.95
C CYS A 499 17.51 -9.90 -9.95
N SER A 500 18.06 -10.44 -8.86
CA SER A 500 18.23 -11.88 -8.68
C SER A 500 16.86 -12.55 -8.65
N ILE A 501 16.63 -13.50 -9.55
CA ILE A 501 15.38 -14.28 -9.57
C ILE A 501 15.13 -15.04 -8.26
N ALA A 502 16.13 -15.18 -7.38
CA ALA A 502 15.98 -15.85 -6.09
C ALA A 502 15.72 -14.86 -4.93
N GLY A 503 15.61 -13.56 -5.22
CA GLY A 503 15.37 -12.48 -4.26
C GLY A 503 14.21 -11.60 -4.71
N ILE A 504 13.85 -10.65 -3.86
CA ILE A 504 12.84 -9.63 -4.17
C ILE A 504 13.39 -8.59 -5.15
N ALA A 505 12.49 -7.98 -5.93
CA ALA A 505 12.76 -6.82 -6.75
C ALA A 505 11.62 -5.82 -6.64
N GLU A 506 11.95 -4.57 -6.32
CA GLU A 506 11.00 -3.45 -6.23
C GLU A 506 9.76 -3.84 -5.40
N PRO A 507 9.97 -4.24 -4.12
CA PRO A 507 8.85 -4.61 -3.27
C PRO A 507 7.92 -3.41 -3.12
N ASP A 508 6.64 -3.70 -3.23
CA ASP A 508 5.57 -2.73 -3.18
C ASP A 508 4.68 -3.04 -1.96
N ASN A 509 3.62 -3.83 -2.14
CA ASN A 509 2.64 -4.00 -1.09
C ASN A 509 2.95 -5.17 -0.14
N LEU A 510 2.66 -4.98 1.15
CA LEU A 510 3.03 -5.89 2.24
C LEU A 510 1.84 -6.34 3.06
N THR A 511 1.85 -7.58 3.54
CA THR A 511 0.93 -8.03 4.59
C THR A 511 1.55 -9.09 5.49
N PHE A 512 1.27 -9.05 6.78
CA PHE A 512 1.74 -10.06 7.72
C PHE A 512 0.66 -11.12 7.94
N ILE A 513 1.02 -12.40 7.86
CA ILE A 513 0.09 -13.47 8.24
C ILE A 513 0.02 -13.53 9.78
N GLY A 514 -1.18 -13.26 10.31
CA GLY A 514 -1.45 -13.22 11.74
C GLY A 514 -0.94 -14.44 12.50
N ASN A 515 -0.38 -14.22 13.69
CA ASN A 515 0.14 -15.25 14.58
C ASN A 515 1.17 -16.21 13.94
N SER A 516 1.90 -15.77 12.91
CA SER A 516 2.97 -16.54 12.26
C SER A 516 4.30 -15.76 12.25
N ASP A 517 5.28 -16.24 11.49
CA ASP A 517 6.52 -15.52 11.19
C ASP A 517 6.62 -15.09 9.73
N ILE A 518 5.50 -15.12 8.98
CA ILE A 518 5.48 -14.90 7.54
C ILE A 518 5.01 -13.48 7.20
N LEU A 519 5.94 -12.71 6.63
CA LEU A 519 5.66 -11.49 5.88
C LEU A 519 5.45 -11.85 4.41
N ILE A 520 4.34 -11.41 3.85
CA ILE A 520 4.06 -11.48 2.41
C ILE A 520 4.52 -10.19 1.75
N ILE A 521 5.22 -10.32 0.62
CA ILE A 521 5.80 -9.22 -0.14
C ILE A 521 5.35 -9.36 -1.60
N GLY A 522 4.58 -8.40 -2.10
CA GLY A 522 4.27 -8.24 -3.54
C GLY A 522 5.32 -7.38 -4.24
N GLU A 523 5.50 -7.62 -5.53
CA GLU A 523 6.35 -6.81 -6.42
C GLU A 523 5.49 -5.97 -7.37
N ASP A 524 5.96 -4.75 -7.62
CA ASP A 524 5.70 -3.94 -8.82
C ASP A 524 7.07 -3.59 -9.43
N THR A 525 7.48 -4.36 -10.45
CA THR A 525 8.85 -4.32 -10.93
C THR A 525 9.08 -4.32 -12.45
N GLY A 526 9.91 -3.38 -12.89
CA GLY A 526 10.60 -3.41 -14.18
C GLY A 526 11.99 -4.07 -14.14
N ALA A 527 12.33 -4.71 -13.03
CA ALA A 527 13.62 -5.34 -12.76
C ALA A 527 13.55 -6.87 -12.70
N HIS A 528 12.38 -7.46 -12.42
CA HIS A 528 12.03 -8.78 -12.95
C HIS A 528 11.25 -8.65 -14.26
N GLN A 529 11.26 -9.70 -15.09
CA GLN A 529 10.45 -9.72 -16.31
C GLN A 529 8.95 -9.93 -16.03
N ILE A 530 8.65 -10.60 -14.92
CA ILE A 530 7.32 -10.78 -14.38
C ILE A 530 7.41 -10.64 -12.87
N ASP A 531 6.31 -10.26 -12.26
CA ASP A 531 6.23 -9.97 -10.84
C ASP A 531 5.95 -11.23 -10.01
N TYR A 532 6.45 -11.18 -8.78
CA TYR A 532 6.34 -12.27 -7.82
C TYR A 532 5.64 -11.83 -6.54
N ILE A 533 4.99 -12.79 -5.87
CA ILE A 533 4.70 -12.66 -4.45
C ILE A 533 5.56 -13.64 -3.68
N TRP A 534 6.17 -13.15 -2.62
CA TRP A 534 7.05 -13.88 -1.73
C TRP A 534 6.42 -14.06 -0.35
N ALA A 535 6.67 -15.23 0.25
CA ALA A 535 6.54 -15.47 1.68
C ALA A 535 7.95 -15.43 2.30
N TYR A 536 8.19 -14.43 3.13
CA TYR A 536 9.44 -14.21 3.84
C TYR A 536 9.28 -14.55 5.32
N ASN A 537 10.08 -15.49 5.82
CA ASN A 537 10.11 -15.82 7.23
C ASN A 537 11.02 -14.83 7.97
N VAL A 538 10.46 -13.97 8.83
CA VAL A 538 11.22 -12.92 9.51
C VAL A 538 12.19 -13.45 10.58
N GLU A 539 12.09 -14.70 11.02
CA GLU A 539 13.03 -15.32 11.95
C GLU A 539 14.17 -16.02 11.22
N THR A 540 13.83 -16.95 10.32
CA THR A 540 14.82 -17.77 9.61
C THR A 540 15.47 -17.02 8.44
N LYS A 541 14.84 -15.94 7.97
CA LYS A 541 15.20 -15.18 6.77
C LYS A 541 14.98 -15.95 5.46
N ASP A 542 14.25 -17.06 5.50
CA ASP A 542 13.92 -17.82 4.29
C ASP A 542 12.92 -17.06 3.42
N LEU A 543 13.17 -17.05 2.11
CA LEU A 543 12.34 -16.39 1.12
C LEU A 543 11.79 -17.43 0.14
N THR A 544 10.46 -17.58 0.09
CA THR A 544 9.77 -18.56 -0.75
C THR A 544 8.85 -17.87 -1.73
N ARG A 545 9.02 -18.11 -3.04
CA ARG A 545 8.07 -17.59 -4.03
C ARG A 545 6.76 -18.37 -3.96
N ILE A 546 5.64 -17.66 -3.85
CA ILE A 546 4.31 -18.25 -3.72
C ILE A 546 3.35 -17.88 -4.86
N LEU A 547 3.66 -16.85 -5.65
CA LEU A 547 2.89 -16.47 -6.84
C LEU A 547 3.82 -15.89 -7.92
N THR A 548 3.47 -16.09 -9.19
CA THR A 548 4.05 -15.37 -10.35
C THR A 548 2.92 -14.79 -11.20
N SER A 549 3.06 -13.56 -11.68
CA SER A 549 2.10 -12.89 -12.55
C SER A 549 2.36 -13.20 -14.05
N PRO A 550 1.40 -12.88 -14.94
CA PRO A 550 1.66 -12.75 -16.38
C PRO A 550 2.68 -11.65 -16.72
N TYR A 551 3.10 -11.61 -17.98
CA TYR A 551 3.94 -10.53 -18.51
C TYR A 551 3.37 -9.16 -18.27
N GLY A 552 4.24 -8.20 -17.91
CA GLY A 552 3.92 -6.78 -17.86
C GLY A 552 2.76 -6.41 -16.95
N SER A 553 2.44 -7.26 -15.97
CA SER A 553 1.54 -6.98 -14.84
C SER A 553 2.33 -6.97 -13.56
N GLU A 554 1.97 -6.07 -12.66
CA GLU A 554 2.41 -6.09 -11.27
C GLU A 554 1.50 -6.96 -10.38
N THR A 555 1.93 -7.16 -9.13
CA THR A 555 1.16 -7.83 -8.08
C THR A 555 0.78 -6.86 -6.96
N THR A 556 -0.31 -6.11 -7.14
CA THR A 556 -0.69 -5.11 -6.13
C THR A 556 -1.44 -5.70 -4.94
N SER A 557 -1.28 -5.03 -3.80
CA SER A 557 -2.11 -5.17 -2.62
C SER A 557 -2.39 -6.59 -2.11
N PRO A 558 -1.38 -7.48 -1.96
CA PRO A 558 -1.57 -8.70 -1.20
C PRO A 558 -1.99 -8.36 0.24
N PHE A 559 -3.13 -8.90 0.69
CA PHE A 559 -3.64 -8.61 2.02
C PHE A 559 -4.24 -9.85 2.69
N TRP A 560 -3.84 -10.11 3.94
CA TRP A 560 -4.25 -11.29 4.68
C TRP A 560 -5.62 -11.10 5.35
N TYR A 561 -6.52 -12.03 5.08
CA TYR A 561 -7.82 -12.14 5.73
C TYR A 561 -7.87 -13.47 6.51
N PRO A 562 -7.75 -13.44 7.84
CA PRO A 562 -7.66 -14.66 8.66
C PRO A 562 -8.93 -15.51 8.61
N ASN A 563 -10.09 -14.87 8.44
CA ASN A 563 -11.38 -15.53 8.45
C ASN A 563 -12.45 -14.74 7.69
N ILE A 564 -12.90 -15.28 6.56
CA ILE A 564 -14.07 -14.84 5.81
C ILE A 564 -15.00 -16.05 5.63
N ALA A 565 -16.14 -16.04 6.33
CA ALA A 565 -17.10 -17.15 6.38
C ALA A 565 -16.44 -18.52 6.67
N GLY A 566 -15.47 -18.59 7.57
CA GLY A 566 -14.81 -19.83 8.01
C GLY A 566 -13.60 -20.26 7.18
N SER A 567 -13.01 -19.38 6.37
CA SER A 567 -11.80 -19.68 5.59
C SER A 567 -10.86 -18.47 5.57
N GLY A 568 -9.55 -18.71 5.61
CA GLY A 568 -8.55 -17.68 5.40
C GLY A 568 -8.30 -17.44 3.90
N TYR A 569 -7.95 -16.20 3.54
CA TYR A 569 -7.64 -15.81 2.17
C TYR A 569 -6.51 -14.78 2.14
N LEU A 570 -5.65 -14.88 1.13
CA LEU A 570 -4.75 -13.81 0.74
C LEU A 570 -5.35 -13.15 -0.51
N THR A 571 -5.86 -11.93 -0.40
CA THR A 571 -6.26 -11.17 -1.60
C THR A 571 -5.04 -10.86 -2.42
N THR A 572 -5.19 -10.72 -3.73
CA THR A 572 -4.13 -10.29 -4.63
C THR A 572 -4.78 -9.73 -5.89
N VAL A 573 -4.20 -8.69 -6.45
CA VAL A 573 -4.58 -8.18 -7.76
C VAL A 573 -3.42 -8.37 -8.74
N ILE A 574 -3.78 -8.78 -9.95
CA ILE A 574 -2.87 -8.82 -11.10
C ILE A 574 -3.29 -7.66 -11.98
N GLN A 575 -2.61 -6.53 -11.79
CA GLN A 575 -2.96 -5.26 -12.43
C GLN A 575 -2.35 -5.19 -13.85
N HIS A 576 -2.99 -4.43 -14.75
CA HIS A 576 -2.57 -4.16 -16.14
C HIS A 576 -1.71 -5.21 -16.87
N PRO A 577 -2.09 -6.50 -16.92
CA PRO A 577 -1.32 -7.50 -17.66
C PRO A 577 -0.99 -7.08 -19.09
N PHE A 578 0.25 -7.28 -19.48
CA PHE A 578 0.85 -6.82 -20.73
C PHE A 578 0.84 -5.29 -20.88
N GLY A 579 0.83 -4.54 -19.78
CA GLY A 579 0.77 -3.08 -19.73
C GLY A 579 2.15 -2.46 -19.70
N GLU A 580 3.03 -2.95 -18.83
CA GLU A 580 4.35 -2.36 -18.59
C GLU A 580 5.43 -2.82 -19.57
N SER A 581 5.40 -4.10 -19.93
CA SER A 581 6.42 -4.77 -20.73
C SER A 581 5.82 -5.91 -21.54
N ASP A 582 6.60 -6.43 -22.51
CA ASP A 582 6.24 -7.62 -23.30
C ASP A 582 4.82 -7.53 -23.93
N GLN A 583 4.38 -6.32 -24.32
CA GLN A 583 3.01 -6.05 -24.78
C GLN A 583 2.62 -6.86 -26.03
N GLU A 584 3.63 -7.23 -26.84
CA GLU A 584 3.48 -8.05 -28.04
C GLU A 584 3.21 -9.53 -27.74
N LYS A 585 3.34 -9.96 -26.49
CA LYS A 585 3.14 -11.36 -26.07
C LYS A 585 1.68 -11.74 -25.83
N LYS A 586 0.77 -10.77 -25.73
CA LYS A 586 -0.65 -11.06 -25.55
C LYS A 586 -1.22 -11.83 -26.75
N ASP A 587 -2.09 -12.80 -26.47
CA ASP A 587 -2.70 -13.64 -27.49
C ASP A 587 -4.04 -13.07 -27.97
N ALA A 588 -4.72 -12.29 -27.11
CA ALA A 588 -6.00 -11.68 -27.42
C ALA A 588 -6.18 -10.29 -26.76
N PRO A 589 -7.07 -9.43 -27.30
CA PRO A 589 -7.29 -8.09 -26.75
C PRO A 589 -7.72 -8.07 -25.27
N GLN A 590 -8.45 -9.08 -24.81
CA GLN A 590 -8.92 -9.20 -23.42
C GLN A 590 -7.85 -9.69 -22.42
N ASP A 591 -6.64 -9.99 -22.88
CA ASP A 591 -5.57 -10.43 -21.98
C ASP A 591 -5.07 -9.29 -21.10
N ILE A 592 -5.38 -8.03 -21.48
CA ILE A 592 -5.08 -6.82 -20.71
C ILE A 592 -6.07 -6.55 -19.56
N GLU A 593 -7.12 -7.36 -19.42
CA GLU A 593 -8.06 -7.18 -18.32
C GLU A 593 -7.47 -7.70 -17.01
N SER A 594 -7.33 -6.82 -16.02
CA SER A 594 -6.78 -7.15 -14.71
C SER A 594 -7.62 -8.21 -13.98
N TRP A 595 -6.99 -8.96 -13.08
CA TRP A 595 -7.66 -9.94 -12.24
C TRP A 595 -7.66 -9.50 -10.78
N ILE A 596 -8.84 -9.53 -10.16
CA ILE A 596 -8.96 -9.50 -8.70
C ILE A 596 -9.22 -10.92 -8.25
N GLY A 597 -8.46 -11.40 -7.28
CA GLY A 597 -8.65 -12.74 -6.76
C GLY A 597 -8.15 -12.93 -5.35
N VAL A 598 -8.21 -14.19 -4.94
CA VAL A 598 -7.65 -14.68 -3.68
C VAL A 598 -6.81 -15.92 -3.93
N VAL A 599 -5.73 -16.06 -3.17
CA VAL A 599 -5.09 -17.35 -2.92
C VAL A 599 -5.77 -17.96 -1.70
N GLY A 600 -6.13 -19.25 -1.77
CA GLY A 600 -6.79 -19.97 -0.69
C GLY A 600 -7.56 -21.19 -1.20
N PRO A 601 -8.59 -21.66 -0.46
CA PRO A 601 -8.88 -21.29 0.92
C PRO A 601 -7.83 -21.85 1.89
N PHE A 602 -7.38 -21.02 2.83
CA PHE A 602 -6.63 -21.48 4.00
C PHE A 602 -7.62 -21.93 5.08
N PRO A 603 -7.23 -22.84 6.01
CA PRO A 603 -7.92 -22.96 7.29
C PRO A 603 -8.06 -21.58 7.93
N ALA A 604 -9.20 -21.31 8.58
CA ALA A 604 -9.37 -20.07 9.32
C ALA A 604 -8.54 -20.12 10.61
N PHE A 605 -7.71 -19.10 10.82
CA PHE A 605 -7.00 -18.86 12.07
C PHE A 605 -6.76 -17.36 12.18
N GLU A 606 -6.98 -16.82 13.38
CA GLU A 606 -6.62 -15.44 13.71
C GLU A 606 -5.13 -15.32 13.94
#